data_AF-C1N0V3-F1
#
_entry.id   AF-C1N0V3-F1
#
_cell.length_a   1.000
_cell.length_b   1.000
_cell.length_c   1.000
_cell.angle_alpha   90.00
_cell.angle_beta   90.00
_cell.angle_gamma   90.00
#
_symmetry.space_group_name_H-M   'P 1'
#
loop_
_entity.id
_entity.type
_entity.pdbx_description
1 polymer ?
#
loop_
_entity_poly.entity_id
_entity_poly.type
_entity_poly.pdbx_seq_one_letter_code
_entity_poly.pdbx_strand_id
1 'polypeptide(L)'
;MPRRDDDDDDDAETMWDVLGRGTAAGRAVFNLYAPGDVTGKRYGRLMSDYNVAKLQVRHASDPSKRRAPPHVEETLKREARVASSKRANQRVNVPTPTGRRAMTEEEEEAFKFEAAKRATVCRKTEAEIRAKMEKDKPWERPPPRPSRRLIGEEGKLRHQRMVEFDGRPPEEEGERRGYVPPPGLEKADAAAAAAAAAAARAPPPPPPRRRTGETETEVQQIETLRAMFDDVANEIEEREVFMNEMRAAGAGRKHEHSVKAEIAERVSQLRRIDAMIRDLEASIHEYCR
;
A
#
# COMPACT_ATOMS: atom_id res chain seq x y z
N MET A 1 -7.76 -43.76 -51.15
CA MET A 1 -7.53 -42.48 -50.47
C MET A 1 -6.53 -42.76 -49.35
N PRO A 2 -5.24 -42.42 -49.51
CA PRO A 2 -4.27 -42.59 -48.44
C PRO A 2 -4.45 -41.46 -47.41
N ARG A 3 -4.40 -41.82 -46.12
CA ARG A 3 -4.37 -40.86 -45.01
C ARG A 3 -3.01 -40.16 -45.03
N ARG A 4 -3.01 -38.84 -44.98
CA ARG A 4 -1.82 -38.04 -44.68
C ARG A 4 -1.56 -38.20 -43.18
N ASP A 5 -0.41 -38.77 -42.87
CA ASP A 5 0.17 -38.75 -41.53
C ASP A 5 0.73 -37.33 -41.35
N ASP A 6 -0.05 -36.48 -40.67
CA ASP A 6 0.35 -35.14 -40.24
C ASP A 6 1.18 -35.26 -38.95
N ASP A 7 2.37 -35.87 -39.05
CA ASP A 7 3.37 -35.95 -37.97
C ASP A 7 4.39 -34.79 -38.06
N ASP A 8 3.89 -33.55 -38.15
CA ASP A 8 4.68 -32.33 -37.89
C ASP A 8 4.41 -31.90 -36.43
N ASP A 9 4.64 -32.80 -35.49
CA ASP A 9 4.90 -32.42 -34.09
C ASP A 9 6.31 -31.82 -34.06
N ASP A 10 6.39 -30.54 -34.45
CA ASP A 10 7.59 -29.72 -34.29
C ASP A 10 8.01 -29.78 -32.81
N ASP A 11 9.03 -30.61 -32.56
CA ASP A 11 9.93 -30.61 -31.41
C ASP A 11 10.72 -29.29 -31.32
N ALA A 12 10.04 -28.15 -31.47
CA ALA A 12 10.52 -26.88 -31.01
C ALA A 12 10.50 -26.94 -29.47
N GLU A 13 11.49 -27.64 -28.93
CA GLU A 13 12.00 -27.50 -27.58
C GLU A 13 12.04 -26.00 -27.32
N THR A 14 10.98 -25.48 -26.68
CA THR A 14 10.82 -24.03 -26.57
C THR A 14 12.11 -23.52 -25.94
N MET A 15 12.70 -22.45 -26.49
CA MET A 15 14.03 -21.96 -26.10
C MET A 15 14.21 -21.81 -24.56
N TRP A 16 13.09 -21.75 -23.81
CA TRP A 16 12.98 -21.83 -22.36
C TRP A 16 13.31 -23.19 -21.71
N ASP A 17 12.97 -24.32 -22.32
CA ASP A 17 13.29 -25.65 -21.81
C ASP A 17 14.79 -25.95 -22.01
N VAL A 18 15.40 -25.47 -23.10
CA VAL A 18 16.85 -25.55 -23.36
C VAL A 18 17.65 -24.70 -22.36
N LEU A 19 17.18 -23.49 -22.03
CA LEU A 19 17.86 -22.60 -21.08
C LEU A 19 17.61 -22.98 -19.61
N GLY A 20 16.62 -23.83 -19.34
CA GLY A 20 16.20 -24.24 -18.00
C GLY A 20 15.45 -23.16 -17.23
N ARG A 21 14.21 -23.46 -16.83
CA ARG A 21 13.31 -22.53 -16.10
C ARG A 21 13.88 -21.99 -14.78
N GLY A 22 14.82 -22.71 -14.18
CA GLY A 22 15.48 -22.35 -12.93
C GLY A 22 16.72 -21.45 -13.07
N THR A 23 17.22 -21.24 -14.29
CA THR A 23 18.45 -20.48 -14.52
C THR A 23 18.17 -18.98 -14.63
N ALA A 24 19.20 -18.16 -14.40
CA ALA A 24 19.07 -16.70 -14.55
C ALA A 24 18.73 -16.30 -15.99
N ALA A 25 19.30 -16.99 -16.97
CA ALA A 25 19.02 -16.79 -18.39
C ALA A 25 17.57 -17.18 -18.75
N GLY A 26 17.09 -18.35 -18.30
CA GLY A 26 15.70 -18.76 -18.52
C GLY A 26 14.68 -17.78 -17.90
N ARG A 27 14.96 -17.25 -16.70
CA ARG A 27 14.14 -16.20 -16.08
C ARG A 27 14.15 -14.88 -16.85
N ALA A 28 15.28 -14.48 -17.44
CA ALA A 28 15.39 -13.26 -18.23
C ALA A 28 14.58 -13.35 -19.54
N VAL A 29 14.69 -14.46 -20.27
CA VAL A 29 13.91 -14.69 -21.49
C VAL A 29 12.43 -14.84 -21.17
N PHE A 30 12.07 -15.47 -20.05
CA PHE A 30 10.68 -15.52 -19.58
C PHE A 30 10.11 -14.12 -19.29
N ASN A 31 10.88 -13.24 -18.66
CA ASN A 31 10.44 -11.85 -18.43
C ASN A 31 10.31 -11.04 -19.72
N LEU A 32 11.07 -11.37 -20.77
CA LEU A 32 11.03 -10.68 -22.05
C LEU A 32 9.83 -11.09 -22.92
N TYR A 33 9.46 -12.37 -22.89
CA TYR A 33 8.48 -12.96 -23.81
C TYR A 33 7.17 -13.41 -23.17
N ALA A 34 7.10 -13.61 -21.85
CA ALA A 34 5.81 -13.79 -21.21
C ALA A 34 5.09 -12.43 -21.19
N PRO A 35 3.92 -12.29 -21.84
CA PRO A 35 3.10 -11.08 -21.78
C PRO A 35 2.42 -11.01 -20.40
N GLY A 36 3.23 -11.00 -19.35
CA GLY A 36 2.83 -10.97 -17.96
C GLY A 36 3.19 -9.62 -17.39
N ASP A 37 2.29 -8.67 -17.66
CA ASP A 37 2.22 -7.30 -17.14
C ASP A 37 3.18 -7.04 -15.96
N VAL A 38 4.41 -6.64 -16.29
CA VAL A 38 5.45 -6.29 -15.29
C VAL A 38 5.01 -5.12 -14.42
N THR A 39 4.07 -4.31 -14.91
CA THR A 39 3.43 -3.23 -14.17
C THR A 39 2.69 -3.76 -12.94
N GLY A 40 1.98 -4.89 -13.05
CA GLY A 40 1.25 -5.50 -11.92
C GLY A 40 2.18 -6.01 -10.82
N LYS A 41 3.34 -6.58 -11.18
CA LYS A 41 4.35 -7.03 -10.21
C LYS A 41 5.06 -5.86 -9.53
N ARG A 42 5.38 -4.79 -10.28
CA ARG A 42 5.96 -3.55 -9.72
C ARG A 42 4.97 -2.85 -8.78
N TYR A 43 3.71 -2.73 -9.18
CA TYR A 43 2.66 -2.15 -8.36
C TYR A 43 2.37 -2.99 -7.10
N GLY A 44 2.40 -4.32 -7.22
CA GLY A 44 2.28 -5.22 -6.07
C GLY A 44 3.39 -5.05 -5.05
N ARG A 45 4.65 -4.89 -5.50
CA ARG A 45 5.79 -4.57 -4.61
C ARG A 45 5.60 -3.21 -3.95
N LEU A 46 5.28 -2.17 -4.72
CA LEU A 46 5.04 -0.82 -4.19
C LEU A 46 3.97 -0.82 -3.09
N MET A 47 2.86 -1.53 -3.29
CA MET A 47 1.79 -1.65 -2.30
C MET A 47 2.19 -2.47 -1.07
N SER A 48 3.01 -3.52 -1.25
CA SER A 48 3.57 -4.29 -0.13
C SER A 48 4.49 -3.42 0.72
N ASP A 49 5.40 -2.67 0.10
CA ASP A 49 6.36 -1.80 0.77
C ASP A 49 5.65 -0.65 1.50
N TYR A 50 4.64 -0.05 0.88
CA TYR A 50 3.78 0.93 1.52
C TYR A 50 3.05 0.35 2.76
N ASN A 51 2.52 -0.87 2.66
CA ASN A 51 1.84 -1.51 3.79
C ASN A 51 2.81 -1.85 4.93
N VAL A 52 4.02 -2.31 4.62
CA VAL A 52 5.09 -2.56 5.59
C VAL A 52 5.50 -1.26 6.28
N ALA A 53 5.75 -0.19 5.52
CA ALA A 53 6.07 1.13 6.08
C ALA A 53 4.95 1.66 6.97
N LYS A 54 3.69 1.51 6.55
CA LYS A 54 2.51 1.91 7.33
C LYS A 54 2.35 1.11 8.63
N LEU A 55 2.68 -0.18 8.61
CA LEU A 55 2.70 -1.02 9.82
C LEU A 55 3.85 -0.62 10.73
N GLN A 56 5.04 -0.38 10.19
CA GLN A 56 6.19 0.09 10.97
C GLN A 56 5.91 1.43 11.64
N VAL A 57 5.28 2.39 10.95
CA VAL A 57 4.83 3.66 11.56
C VAL A 57 3.77 3.45 12.64
N ARG A 58 2.91 2.43 12.50
CA ARG A 58 1.95 2.06 13.55
C ARG A 58 2.62 1.42 14.77
N HIS A 59 3.63 0.58 14.55
CA HIS A 59 4.36 -0.12 15.61
C HIS A 59 5.40 0.77 16.32
N ALA A 60 6.04 1.70 15.60
CA ALA A 60 7.00 2.65 16.16
C ALA A 60 6.33 3.72 17.03
N SER A 61 5.05 4.01 16.78
CA SER A 61 4.26 4.87 17.66
C SER A 61 3.62 4.05 18.78
N ASP A 62 4.09 4.29 20.00
CA ASP A 62 3.55 3.79 21.26
C ASP A 62 2.00 3.87 21.28
N PRO A 63 1.25 2.75 21.37
CA PRO A 63 -0.22 2.74 21.28
C PRO A 63 -0.88 3.57 22.39
N SER A 64 -0.17 3.75 23.51
CA SER A 64 -0.54 4.61 24.62
C SER A 64 -0.61 6.10 24.26
N LYS A 65 0.19 6.56 23.29
CA LYS A 65 0.27 7.96 22.84
C LYS A 65 -0.75 8.31 21.75
N ARG A 66 -1.47 7.32 21.20
CA ARG A 66 -2.49 7.51 20.15
C ARG A 66 -3.92 7.49 20.67
N ARG A 67 -4.17 7.00 21.89
CA ARG A 67 -5.51 6.96 22.43
C ARG A 67 -5.90 8.37 22.84
N ALA A 68 -6.92 8.93 22.18
CA ALA A 68 -7.48 10.20 22.62
C ALA A 68 -7.92 10.02 24.09
N PRO A 69 -7.75 11.04 24.96
CA PRO A 69 -8.23 10.94 26.33
C PRO A 69 -9.69 10.45 26.34
N PRO A 70 -10.10 9.61 27.30
CA PRO A 70 -11.39 8.91 27.25
C PRO A 70 -12.59 9.85 27.04
N HIS A 71 -12.52 11.09 27.55
CA HIS A 71 -13.55 12.12 27.33
C HIS A 71 -13.67 12.60 25.87
N VAL A 72 -12.57 12.59 25.11
CA VAL A 72 -12.53 12.97 23.69
C VAL A 72 -13.13 11.85 22.82
N GLU A 73 -12.91 10.59 23.17
CA GLU A 73 -13.55 9.47 22.46
C GLU A 73 -15.08 9.48 22.64
N GLU A 74 -15.58 9.81 23.82
CA GLU A 74 -17.01 9.88 24.10
C GLU A 74 -17.70 11.04 23.37
N THR A 75 -17.05 12.20 23.29
CA THR A 75 -17.56 13.36 22.55
C THR A 75 -17.64 13.08 21.04
N LEU A 76 -16.59 12.52 20.45
CA LEU A 76 -16.57 12.13 19.03
C LEU A 76 -17.64 11.08 18.70
N LYS A 77 -17.84 10.08 19.58
CA LYS A 77 -18.91 9.07 19.41
C LYS A 77 -20.30 9.69 19.49
N ARG A 78 -20.50 10.66 20.40
CA ARG A 78 -21.77 11.39 20.53
C ARG A 78 -22.06 12.24 19.29
N GLU A 79 -21.08 12.97 18.77
CA GLU A 79 -21.20 13.78 17.57
C GLU A 79 -21.49 12.94 16.33
N ALA A 80 -20.81 11.81 16.16
CA ALA A 80 -21.06 10.89 15.05
C ALA A 80 -22.51 10.35 15.05
N ARG A 81 -23.06 10.08 16.25
CA ARG A 81 -24.45 9.61 16.41
C ARG A 81 -25.48 10.72 16.12
N VAL A 82 -25.14 11.97 16.38
CA VAL A 82 -25.97 13.14 16.03
C VAL A 82 -25.89 13.46 14.54
N ALA A 83 -24.72 13.30 13.92
CA ALA A 83 -24.55 13.52 12.48
C ALA A 83 -25.30 12.46 11.65
N SER A 84 -25.28 11.20 12.07
CA SER A 84 -26.00 10.13 11.37
C SER A 84 -27.52 10.28 11.46
N SER A 85 -28.05 10.73 12.60
CA SER A 85 -29.50 10.98 12.76
C SER A 85 -29.99 12.19 11.96
N LYS A 86 -29.18 13.25 11.83
CA LYS A 86 -29.52 14.42 10.99
C LYS A 86 -29.65 14.08 9.51
N ARG A 87 -28.80 13.17 8.99
CA ARG A 87 -28.86 12.74 7.58
C ARG A 87 -30.10 11.90 7.26
N ALA A 88 -30.59 11.10 8.20
CA ALA A 88 -31.78 10.27 7.99
C ALA A 88 -33.06 11.10 7.81
N ASN A 89 -33.12 12.31 8.38
CA ASN A 89 -34.31 13.16 8.37
C ASN A 89 -34.35 14.18 7.23
N GLN A 90 -33.31 14.30 6.41
CA GLN A 90 -33.33 15.10 5.18
C GLN A 90 -33.89 14.30 4.00
N ARG A 91 -35.16 13.90 4.08
CA ARG A 91 -35.91 13.48 2.89
C ARG A 91 -36.56 14.72 2.28
N VAL A 92 -35.99 15.20 1.18
CA VAL A 92 -36.55 16.33 0.42
C VAL A 92 -37.87 15.89 -0.19
N ASN A 93 -38.97 16.50 0.23
CA ASN A 93 -40.30 16.21 -0.28
C ASN A 93 -40.44 16.89 -1.66
N VAL A 94 -40.26 16.13 -2.73
CA VAL A 94 -40.38 16.65 -4.10
C VAL A 94 -41.87 16.70 -4.45
N PRO A 95 -42.46 17.87 -4.75
CA PRO A 95 -43.86 17.97 -5.10
C PRO A 95 -44.13 17.16 -6.37
N THR A 96 -45.03 16.18 -6.27
CA THR A 96 -45.50 15.39 -7.40
C THR A 96 -46.37 16.26 -8.30
N PRO A 97 -46.07 16.39 -9.60
CA PRO A 97 -46.86 17.23 -10.51
C PRO A 97 -48.27 16.63 -10.69
N THR A 98 -49.26 17.30 -10.11
CA THR A 98 -50.69 17.01 -10.29
C THR A 98 -51.15 17.61 -11.62
N GLY A 99 -51.29 16.76 -12.65
CA GLY A 99 -51.81 17.20 -13.95
C GLY A 99 -51.30 16.41 -15.16
N ARG A 100 -51.17 15.09 -15.05
CA ARG A 100 -50.87 14.28 -16.24
C ARG A 100 -52.13 14.15 -17.09
N ARG A 101 -52.08 14.73 -18.28
CA ARG A 101 -53.04 14.47 -19.37
C ARG A 101 -53.06 12.96 -19.64
N ALA A 102 -54.25 12.40 -19.88
CA ALA A 102 -54.39 11.00 -20.28
C ALA A 102 -53.54 10.78 -21.55
N MET A 103 -52.55 9.88 -21.46
CA MET A 103 -51.70 9.50 -22.58
C MET A 103 -52.58 8.80 -23.63
N THR A 104 -52.30 9.05 -24.91
CA THR A 104 -52.96 8.31 -25.99
C THR A 104 -52.47 6.86 -26.02
N GLU A 105 -53.23 5.93 -26.59
CA GLU A 105 -52.87 4.51 -26.61
C GLU A 105 -51.47 4.26 -27.23
N GLU A 106 -51.11 5.04 -28.27
CA GLU A 106 -49.77 5.00 -28.89
C GLU A 106 -48.65 5.50 -27.95
N GLU A 107 -48.92 6.52 -27.15
CA GLU A 107 -47.97 7.02 -26.14
C GLU A 107 -47.80 6.03 -24.98
N GLU A 108 -48.85 5.30 -24.62
CA GLU A 108 -48.77 4.24 -23.61
C GLU A 108 -47.93 3.05 -24.09
N GLU A 109 -48.06 2.65 -25.36
CA GLU A 109 -47.24 1.60 -25.95
C GLU A 109 -45.77 2.02 -26.06
N ALA A 110 -45.50 3.26 -26.47
CA ALA A 110 -44.15 3.81 -26.50
C ALA A 110 -43.54 3.89 -25.08
N PHE A 111 -44.32 4.30 -24.08
CA PHE A 111 -43.88 4.35 -22.69
C PHE A 111 -43.63 2.96 -22.10
N LYS A 112 -44.48 1.97 -22.41
CA LYS A 112 -44.27 0.56 -22.01
C LYS A 112 -43.03 -0.02 -22.67
N PHE A 113 -42.80 0.26 -23.94
CA PHE A 113 -41.61 -0.20 -24.66
C PHE A 113 -40.32 0.46 -24.12
N GLU A 114 -40.35 1.75 -23.81
CA GLU A 114 -39.21 2.45 -23.20
C GLU A 114 -38.96 1.96 -21.76
N ALA A 115 -40.02 1.72 -20.97
CA ALA A 115 -39.93 1.13 -19.64
C ALA A 115 -39.34 -0.29 -19.68
N ALA A 116 -39.72 -1.11 -20.67
CA ALA A 116 -39.15 -2.44 -20.88
C ALA A 116 -37.67 -2.40 -21.30
N LYS A 117 -37.28 -1.43 -22.14
CA LYS A 117 -35.86 -1.15 -22.46
C LYS A 117 -35.07 -0.73 -21.22
N ARG A 118 -35.65 0.09 -20.34
CA ARG A 118 -35.01 0.49 -19.08
C ARG A 118 -34.94 -0.66 -18.07
N ALA A 119 -35.92 -1.57 -18.07
CA ALA A 119 -35.95 -2.75 -17.21
C ALA A 119 -34.92 -3.82 -17.61
N THR A 120 -34.61 -3.97 -18.91
CA THR A 120 -33.52 -4.87 -19.36
C THR A 120 -32.14 -4.27 -19.14
N VAL A 121 -32.04 -2.94 -19.12
CA VAL A 121 -30.86 -2.18 -18.63
C VAL A 121 -31.03 -1.85 -17.14
N CYS A 122 -31.57 -2.78 -16.34
CA CYS A 122 -31.51 -2.66 -14.89
C CYS A 122 -30.05 -2.85 -14.47
N ARG A 123 -29.29 -1.77 -14.57
CA ARG A 123 -28.02 -1.59 -13.87
C ARG A 123 -28.34 -1.94 -12.43
N LYS A 124 -27.84 -3.09 -11.96
CA LYS A 124 -27.87 -3.44 -10.54
C LYS A 124 -27.56 -2.16 -9.79
N THR A 125 -28.47 -1.76 -8.91
CA THR A 125 -28.31 -0.47 -8.22
C THR A 125 -26.93 -0.44 -7.58
N GLU A 126 -26.30 0.73 -7.49
CA GLU A 126 -24.97 0.84 -6.89
C GLU A 126 -24.96 0.22 -5.47
N ALA A 127 -26.11 0.26 -4.78
CA ALA A 127 -26.35 -0.44 -3.52
C ALA A 127 -26.30 -1.98 -3.63
N GLU A 128 -26.89 -2.59 -4.66
CA GLU A 128 -26.77 -4.04 -4.91
C GLU A 128 -25.37 -4.47 -5.32
N ILE A 129 -24.68 -3.66 -6.13
CA ILE A 129 -23.28 -3.92 -6.50
C ILE A 129 -22.41 -3.84 -5.25
N ARG A 130 -22.61 -2.82 -4.40
CA ARG A 130 -21.90 -2.65 -3.14
C ARG A 130 -22.23 -3.76 -2.14
N ALA A 131 -23.49 -4.19 -2.04
CA ALA A 131 -23.89 -5.29 -1.17
C ALA A 131 -23.32 -6.65 -1.63
N LYS A 132 -23.21 -6.88 -2.95
CA LYS A 132 -22.52 -8.06 -3.49
C LYS A 132 -21.02 -8.00 -3.25
N MET A 133 -20.39 -6.85 -3.52
CA MET A 133 -18.97 -6.65 -3.22
C MET A 133 -18.66 -6.77 -1.73
N GLU A 134 -19.59 -6.37 -0.85
CA GLU A 134 -19.47 -6.53 0.60
C GLU A 134 -19.62 -7.99 1.04
N LYS A 135 -20.60 -8.72 0.47
CA LYS A 135 -20.81 -10.14 0.75
C LYS A 135 -19.69 -11.04 0.23
N ASP A 136 -19.02 -10.61 -0.83
CA ASP A 136 -17.92 -11.34 -1.48
C ASP A 136 -16.54 -10.88 -1.01
N LYS A 137 -16.42 -10.05 0.04
CA LYS A 137 -15.12 -9.72 0.66
C LYS A 137 -14.47 -11.02 1.18
N PRO A 138 -13.45 -11.58 0.51
CA PRO A 138 -12.85 -12.85 0.91
C PRO A 138 -12.16 -12.77 2.28
N TRP A 139 -11.85 -11.56 2.75
CA TRP A 139 -11.23 -11.29 4.05
C TRP A 139 -12.22 -11.26 5.24
N GLU A 140 -13.54 -11.21 5.00
CA GLU A 140 -14.53 -11.29 6.10
C GLU A 140 -14.85 -12.73 6.49
N ARG A 141 -14.50 -13.71 5.64
CA ARG A 141 -14.51 -15.12 6.06
C ARG A 141 -13.31 -15.32 6.97
N PRO A 142 -13.49 -15.62 8.28
CA PRO A 142 -12.37 -15.96 9.13
C PRO A 142 -11.64 -17.14 8.47
N PRO A 143 -10.30 -17.09 8.37
CA PRO A 143 -9.55 -18.17 7.76
C PRO A 143 -9.94 -19.49 8.42
N PRO A 144 -10.03 -20.59 7.67
CA PRO A 144 -10.40 -21.88 8.23
C PRO A 144 -9.49 -22.16 9.42
N ARG A 145 -10.10 -22.42 10.58
CA ARG A 145 -9.33 -22.71 11.80
C ARG A 145 -8.41 -23.89 11.48
N PRO A 146 -7.10 -23.77 11.70
CA PRO A 146 -6.19 -24.86 11.41
C PRO A 146 -6.65 -26.10 12.18
N SER A 147 -6.95 -27.18 11.46
CA SER A 147 -7.51 -28.42 12.01
C SER A 147 -6.52 -29.17 12.91
N ARG A 148 -5.25 -28.76 12.89
CA ARG A 148 -4.17 -29.28 13.72
C ARG A 148 -3.39 -28.14 14.36
N ARG A 149 -2.94 -28.36 15.60
CA ARG A 149 -1.93 -27.51 16.26
C ARG A 149 -0.68 -27.54 15.36
N LEU A 150 -0.41 -26.45 14.64
CA LEU A 150 0.69 -26.35 13.65
C LEU A 150 2.08 -26.65 14.23
N ILE A 151 2.21 -26.57 15.55
CA ILE A 151 3.44 -26.83 16.27
C ILE A 151 3.06 -27.77 17.42
N GLY A 152 3.56 -29.01 17.35
CA GLY A 152 3.50 -29.96 18.48
C GLY A 152 4.21 -29.40 19.71
N GLU A 153 3.98 -29.97 20.89
CA GLU A 153 4.56 -29.45 22.15
C GLU A 153 6.09 -29.30 22.09
N GLU A 154 6.75 -30.21 21.38
CA GLU A 154 8.19 -30.19 21.13
C GLU A 154 8.64 -29.01 20.25
N GLY A 155 7.82 -28.60 19.28
CA GLY A 155 8.10 -27.41 18.47
C GLY A 155 7.86 -26.11 19.25
N LYS A 156 6.93 -26.11 20.21
CA LYS A 156 6.71 -24.95 21.09
C LYS A 156 7.90 -24.74 22.02
N LEU A 157 8.43 -25.82 22.59
CA LEU A 157 9.65 -25.80 23.40
C LEU A 157 10.87 -25.33 22.61
N ARG A 158 11.00 -25.75 21.34
CA ARG A 158 12.06 -25.23 20.45
C ARG A 158 11.93 -23.74 20.19
N HIS A 159 10.72 -23.25 19.88
CA HIS A 159 10.50 -21.83 19.63
C HIS A 159 10.71 -20.99 20.89
N GLN A 160 10.25 -21.48 22.05
CA GLN A 160 10.48 -20.85 23.34
C GLN A 160 11.97 -20.73 23.66
N ARG A 161 12.75 -21.81 23.50
CA ARG A 161 14.21 -21.76 23.66
C ARG A 161 14.87 -20.80 22.68
N MET A 162 14.39 -20.71 21.44
CA MET A 162 14.96 -19.81 20.44
C MET A 162 14.71 -18.33 20.77
N VAL A 163 13.55 -18.02 21.38
CA VAL A 163 13.18 -16.68 21.84
C VAL A 163 13.89 -16.30 23.14
N GLU A 164 14.03 -17.24 24.08
CA GLU A 164 14.69 -17.00 25.37
C GLU A 164 16.22 -16.80 25.24
N PHE A 165 16.83 -17.21 24.13
CA PHE A 165 18.28 -17.19 23.94
C PHE A 165 18.79 -16.27 22.83
N ASP A 166 17.97 -15.42 22.20
CA ASP A 166 18.38 -14.54 21.09
C ASP A 166 19.19 -15.25 19.98
N GLY A 167 18.93 -16.55 19.76
CA GLY A 167 19.67 -17.37 18.81
C GLY A 167 21.12 -17.71 19.19
N ARG A 168 21.58 -17.41 20.42
CA ARG A 168 22.88 -17.89 20.95
C ARG A 168 22.68 -19.22 21.67
N PRO A 169 23.08 -20.36 21.08
CA PRO A 169 23.09 -21.62 21.83
C PRO A 169 24.02 -21.44 23.04
N PRO A 170 23.70 -22.07 24.19
CA PRO A 170 24.63 -22.13 25.30
C PRO A 170 25.83 -22.94 24.82
N GLU A 171 26.86 -22.26 24.33
CA GLU A 171 28.19 -22.83 24.26
C GLU A 171 28.56 -23.22 25.68
N GLU A 172 28.98 -24.47 25.81
CA GLU A 172 29.44 -25.09 27.04
C GLU A 172 30.40 -24.16 27.77
N GLU A 173 29.96 -23.58 28.90
CA GLU A 173 30.83 -22.91 29.87
C GLU A 173 31.67 -23.98 30.60
N GLY A 174 32.50 -24.68 29.85
CA GLY A 174 33.69 -25.33 30.35
C GLY A 174 34.77 -24.27 30.56
N GLU A 175 35.24 -24.15 31.79
CA GLU A 175 36.50 -23.51 32.15
C GLU A 175 36.61 -21.99 31.97
N ARG A 176 35.93 -21.23 32.84
CA ARG A 176 36.56 -20.02 33.40
C ARG A 176 36.80 -20.19 34.90
N ARG A 177 37.96 -20.79 35.17
CA ARG A 177 38.71 -20.66 36.41
C ARG A 177 38.71 -19.19 36.87
N GLY A 178 38.26 -18.98 38.11
CA GLY A 178 38.82 -17.99 39.02
C GLY A 178 38.41 -16.54 38.79
N TYR A 179 37.15 -16.20 39.11
CA TYR A 179 36.85 -14.85 39.58
C TYR A 179 36.38 -14.93 41.04
N VAL A 180 37.25 -14.48 41.95
CA VAL A 180 36.95 -14.30 43.36
C VAL A 180 36.33 -12.91 43.50
N PRO A 181 35.09 -12.75 43.98
CA PRO A 181 34.53 -11.44 44.23
C PRO A 181 35.27 -10.77 45.40
N PRO A 182 35.60 -9.47 45.31
CA PRO A 182 36.19 -8.76 46.44
C PRO A 182 35.18 -8.60 47.57
N PRO A 183 35.57 -8.79 48.84
CA PRO A 183 34.69 -8.55 49.99
C PRO A 183 34.71 -7.05 50.30
N GLY A 184 33.54 -6.39 50.30
CA GLY A 184 33.48 -5.01 50.82
C GLY A 184 32.42 -4.06 50.27
N LEU A 185 31.25 -4.53 49.84
CA LEU A 185 30.12 -3.63 49.51
C LEU A 185 28.88 -3.92 50.35
N GLU A 186 29.07 -3.95 51.67
CA GLU A 186 28.00 -3.67 52.63
C GLU A 186 28.12 -2.20 53.03
N LYS A 187 27.44 -1.31 52.29
CA LYS A 187 26.95 0.03 52.69
C LYS A 187 26.60 0.84 51.43
N ALA A 188 25.44 0.58 50.84
CA ALA A 188 24.86 1.45 49.83
C ALA A 188 23.38 1.81 50.09
N ASP A 189 22.83 1.49 51.25
CA ASP A 189 21.43 1.79 51.59
C ASP A 189 21.21 3.17 52.26
N ALA A 190 22.23 4.05 52.27
CA ALA A 190 22.09 5.42 52.78
C ALA A 190 22.14 6.52 51.69
N ALA A 191 22.52 6.18 50.45
CA ALA A 191 22.63 7.16 49.36
C ALA A 191 21.31 7.38 48.58
N ALA A 192 20.35 6.45 48.70
CA ALA A 192 19.06 6.55 48.02
C ALA A 192 18.11 7.60 48.64
N ALA A 193 18.32 8.01 49.90
CA ALA A 193 17.46 8.99 50.59
C ALA A 193 17.87 10.45 50.33
N ALA A 194 19.13 10.73 49.96
CA ALA A 194 19.59 12.09 49.67
C ALA A 194 19.30 12.53 48.21
N ALA A 195 19.17 11.58 47.28
CA ALA A 195 18.84 11.88 45.88
C ALA A 195 17.38 12.34 45.68
N ALA A 196 16.47 12.02 46.61
CA ALA A 196 15.07 12.46 46.55
C ALA A 196 14.87 13.94 46.93
N ALA A 197 15.76 14.52 47.73
CA ALA A 197 15.65 15.93 48.16
C ALA A 197 16.25 16.93 47.16
N ALA A 198 17.12 16.49 46.24
CA ALA A 198 17.70 17.33 45.18
C ALA A 198 16.78 17.50 43.95
N ALA A 199 15.74 16.67 43.82
CA ALA A 199 14.79 16.73 42.70
C ALA A 199 13.80 17.91 42.76
N ALA A 200 13.71 18.61 43.90
CA ALA A 200 12.83 19.77 44.09
C ALA A 200 13.44 21.11 43.60
N ARG A 201 14.66 21.10 43.05
CA ARG A 201 15.35 22.29 42.54
C ARG A 201 15.80 22.15 41.08
N ALA A 202 15.07 21.33 40.31
CA ALA A 202 15.30 21.22 38.88
C ALA A 202 15.00 22.59 38.20
N PRO A 203 15.93 23.15 37.41
CA PRO A 203 15.64 24.33 36.61
C PRO A 203 14.45 24.04 35.68
N PRO A 204 13.67 25.07 35.29
CA PRO A 204 12.54 24.89 34.38
C PRO A 204 13.02 24.12 33.12
N PRO A 205 12.19 23.20 32.59
CA PRO A 205 12.58 22.42 31.41
C PRO A 205 13.01 23.40 30.31
N PRO A 206 14.16 23.16 29.65
CA PRO A 206 14.61 24.02 28.58
C PRO A 206 13.48 24.15 27.56
N PRO A 207 13.28 25.34 26.97
CA PRO A 207 12.26 25.53 25.94
C PRO A 207 12.44 24.44 24.87
N PRO A 208 11.35 23.90 24.31
CA PRO A 208 11.43 22.82 23.32
C PRO A 208 12.38 23.26 22.21
N ARG A 209 13.53 22.59 22.12
CA ARG A 209 14.48 22.79 21.02
C ARG A 209 13.69 22.57 19.74
N ARG A 210 13.52 23.63 18.94
CA ARG A 210 12.89 23.56 17.62
C ARG A 210 13.60 22.47 16.82
N ARG A 211 12.80 21.58 16.25
CA ARG A 211 13.21 20.27 15.77
C ARG A 211 14.10 20.40 14.53
N THR A 212 15.39 20.17 14.67
CA THR A 212 16.31 20.04 13.53
C THR A 212 16.00 18.84 12.64
N GLY A 213 15.28 17.83 13.15
CA GLY A 213 14.96 16.60 12.40
C GLY A 213 13.90 16.74 11.29
N GLU A 214 13.20 17.87 11.18
CA GLU A 214 12.20 18.06 10.11
C GLU A 214 12.89 18.27 8.75
N THR A 215 14.01 18.99 8.72
CA THR A 215 14.78 19.25 7.48
C THR A 215 15.39 17.99 6.87
N GLU A 216 15.87 17.04 7.67
CA GLU A 216 16.42 15.77 7.17
C GLU A 216 15.35 14.94 6.43
N THR A 217 14.11 14.99 6.90
CA THR A 217 13.01 14.27 6.23
C THR A 217 12.60 14.93 4.91
N GLU A 218 12.67 16.26 4.81
CA GLU A 218 12.38 16.99 3.57
C GLU A 218 13.47 16.74 2.52
N VAL A 219 14.74 16.67 2.92
CA VAL A 219 15.85 16.34 2.01
C VAL A 219 15.69 14.93 1.42
N GLN A 220 15.32 13.94 2.25
CA GLN A 220 15.04 12.57 1.76
C GLN A 220 13.84 12.52 0.81
N GLN A 221 12.82 13.35 1.05
CA GLN A 221 11.66 13.45 0.15
C GLN A 221 12.06 14.06 -1.20
N ILE A 222 12.88 15.11 -1.22
CA ILE A 222 13.40 15.70 -2.45
C ILE A 222 14.20 14.66 -3.24
N GLU A 223 15.08 13.90 -2.59
CA GLU A 223 15.86 12.85 -3.25
C GLU A 223 14.95 11.79 -3.88
N THR A 224 13.91 11.37 -3.16
CA THR A 224 12.91 10.42 -3.67
C THR A 224 12.15 10.98 -4.87
N LEU A 225 11.75 12.26 -4.82
CA LEU A 225 11.05 12.91 -5.92
C LEU A 225 11.95 13.11 -7.15
N ARG A 226 13.24 13.37 -6.96
CA ARG A 226 14.22 13.45 -8.06
C ARG A 226 14.40 12.09 -8.74
N ALA A 227 14.52 11.01 -7.97
CA ALA A 227 14.55 9.67 -8.55
C ALA A 227 13.28 9.36 -9.37
N MET A 228 12.09 9.71 -8.83
CA MET A 228 10.83 9.57 -9.59
C MET A 228 10.78 10.48 -10.83
N PHE A 229 11.40 11.66 -10.78
CA PHE A 229 11.49 12.56 -11.94
C PHE A 229 12.31 11.92 -13.06
N ASP A 230 13.50 11.40 -12.74
CA ASP A 230 14.39 10.74 -13.69
C ASP A 230 13.73 9.50 -14.30
N ASP A 231 13.05 8.69 -13.49
CA ASP A 231 12.30 7.51 -13.97
C ASP A 231 11.22 7.90 -14.99
N VAL A 232 10.44 8.95 -14.73
CA VAL A 232 9.39 9.41 -15.66
C VAL A 232 10.00 10.03 -16.92
N ALA A 233 11.13 10.73 -16.81
CA ALA A 233 11.83 11.29 -17.96
C ALA A 233 12.32 10.17 -18.89
N ASN A 234 12.95 9.12 -18.33
CA ASN A 234 13.36 7.93 -19.08
C ASN A 234 12.15 7.26 -19.78
N GLU A 235 11.00 7.17 -19.11
CA GLU A 235 9.78 6.59 -19.68
C GLU A 235 9.21 7.40 -20.87
N ILE A 236 9.50 8.71 -20.95
CA ILE A 236 9.16 9.55 -22.10
C ILE A 236 10.13 9.28 -23.24
N GLU A 237 11.44 9.24 -22.96
CA GLU A 237 12.47 8.94 -23.96
C GLU A 237 12.23 7.57 -24.61
N GLU A 238 11.94 6.53 -23.82
CA GLU A 238 11.60 5.19 -24.32
C GLU A 238 10.39 5.22 -25.28
N ARG A 239 9.35 6.01 -24.97
CA ARG A 239 8.18 6.16 -25.83
C ARG A 239 8.47 6.92 -27.12
N GLU A 240 9.32 7.93 -27.06
CA GLU A 240 9.75 8.68 -28.23
C GLU A 240 10.59 7.80 -29.17
N VAL A 241 11.50 6.99 -28.61
CA VAL A 241 12.26 5.97 -29.35
C VAL A 241 11.33 4.97 -30.00
N PHE A 242 10.40 4.39 -29.25
CA PHE A 242 9.39 3.46 -29.79
C PHE A 242 8.59 4.08 -30.95
N MET A 243 8.17 5.34 -30.82
CA MET A 243 7.46 6.05 -31.88
C MET A 243 8.31 6.24 -33.14
N ASN A 244 9.60 6.51 -32.98
CA ASN A 244 10.53 6.64 -34.10
C ASN A 244 10.76 5.30 -34.79
N GLU A 245 10.90 4.21 -34.04
CA GLU A 245 11.00 2.84 -34.57
C GLU A 245 9.74 2.44 -35.35
N MET A 246 8.55 2.72 -34.79
CA MET A 246 7.29 2.43 -35.48
C MET A 246 7.10 3.28 -36.74
N ARG A 247 7.57 4.53 -36.74
CA ARG A 247 7.59 5.37 -37.95
C ARG A 247 8.54 4.81 -39.01
N ALA A 248 9.74 4.38 -38.62
CA ALA A 248 10.71 3.76 -39.53
C ALA A 248 10.16 2.46 -40.15
N ALA A 249 9.39 1.68 -39.39
CA ALA A 249 8.72 0.47 -39.85
C ALA A 249 7.44 0.73 -40.69
N GLY A 250 7.03 1.98 -40.90
CA GLY A 250 5.81 2.33 -41.64
C GLY A 250 4.50 2.11 -40.87
N ALA A 251 4.56 1.67 -39.60
CA ALA A 251 3.41 1.44 -38.74
C ALA A 251 3.05 2.63 -37.83
N GLY A 252 3.83 3.72 -37.87
CA GLY A 252 3.73 4.85 -36.93
C GLY A 252 2.34 5.46 -36.82
N ARG A 253 1.58 5.59 -37.92
CA ARG A 253 0.24 6.20 -37.90
C ARG A 253 -0.78 5.46 -37.02
N LYS A 254 -0.63 4.13 -36.85
CA LYS A 254 -1.55 3.32 -36.03
C LYS A 254 -1.35 3.59 -34.54
N HIS A 255 -0.11 3.82 -34.12
CA HIS A 255 0.26 3.97 -32.71
C HIS A 255 0.43 5.44 -32.28
N GLU A 256 0.56 6.36 -33.22
CA GLU A 256 0.90 7.77 -32.96
C GLU A 256 -0.03 8.46 -31.97
N HIS A 257 -1.34 8.27 -32.09
CA HIS A 257 -2.27 8.94 -31.19
C HIS A 257 -2.17 8.40 -29.76
N SER A 258 -2.07 7.07 -29.60
CA SER A 258 -1.94 6.42 -28.29
C SER A 258 -0.66 6.87 -27.58
N VAL A 259 0.49 6.78 -28.26
CA VAL A 259 1.77 7.10 -27.64
C VAL A 259 1.89 8.59 -27.35
N LYS A 260 1.36 9.48 -28.20
CA LYS A 260 1.30 10.92 -27.90
C LYS A 260 0.44 11.22 -26.68
N ALA A 261 -0.67 10.52 -26.50
CA ALA A 261 -1.51 10.68 -25.33
C ALA A 261 -0.77 10.25 -24.05
N GLU A 262 -0.05 9.13 -24.10
CA GLU A 262 0.77 8.66 -22.98
C GLU A 262 1.92 9.62 -22.66
N ILE A 263 2.65 10.12 -23.67
CA ILE A 263 3.69 11.14 -23.47
C ILE A 263 3.10 12.40 -22.82
N ALA A 264 1.94 12.87 -23.28
CA ALA A 264 1.29 14.03 -22.69
C ALA A 264 0.91 13.80 -21.21
N GLU A 265 0.45 12.59 -20.86
CA GLU A 265 0.19 12.21 -19.48
C GLU A 265 1.48 12.22 -18.65
N ARG A 266 2.58 11.62 -19.13
CA ARG A 266 3.88 11.61 -18.44
C ARG A 266 4.48 13.00 -18.28
N VAL A 267 4.37 13.87 -19.28
CA VAL A 267 4.77 15.29 -19.16
C VAL A 267 3.95 16.00 -18.06
N SER A 268 2.65 15.71 -17.95
CA SER A 268 1.83 16.26 -16.88
C SER A 268 2.24 15.75 -15.49
N GLN A 269 2.78 14.53 -15.40
CA GLN A 269 3.32 13.94 -14.19
C GLN A 269 4.66 14.60 -13.81
N LEU A 270 5.57 14.80 -14.77
CA LEU A 270 6.83 15.53 -14.55
C LEU A 270 6.58 16.93 -13.99
N ARG A 271 5.63 17.68 -14.56
CA ARG A 271 5.29 19.02 -14.06
C ARG A 271 4.78 19.01 -12.62
N ARG A 272 4.05 17.96 -12.22
CA ARG A 272 3.59 17.79 -10.84
C ARG A 272 4.75 17.48 -9.90
N ILE A 273 5.67 16.60 -10.30
CA ILE A 273 6.85 16.25 -9.51
C ILE A 273 7.78 17.47 -9.34
N ASP A 274 8.05 18.20 -10.42
CA ASP A 274 8.86 19.42 -10.41
C ASP A 274 8.25 20.50 -9.49
N ALA A 275 6.93 20.68 -9.51
CA ALA A 275 6.26 21.58 -8.57
C ALA A 275 6.47 21.17 -7.10
N MET A 276 6.33 19.88 -6.78
CA MET A 276 6.56 19.37 -5.41
C MET A 276 8.02 19.55 -4.96
N ILE A 277 8.99 19.34 -5.86
CA ILE A 277 10.41 19.56 -5.56
C ILE A 277 10.64 21.04 -5.21
N ARG A 278 10.12 21.97 -6.03
CA ARG A 278 10.28 23.40 -5.79
C ARG A 278 9.63 23.87 -4.49
N ASP A 279 8.45 23.34 -4.15
CA ASP A 279 7.76 23.67 -2.91
C ASP A 279 8.58 23.21 -1.67
N LEU A 280 9.16 22.01 -1.73
CA LEU A 280 10.03 21.52 -0.65
C LEU A 280 11.35 22.29 -0.56
N GLU A 281 11.98 22.62 -1.69
CA GLU A 281 13.19 23.43 -1.70
C GLU A 281 12.93 24.84 -1.15
N ALA A 282 11.77 25.42 -1.43
CA ALA A 282 11.34 26.69 -0.85
C ALA A 282 11.12 26.58 0.67
N SER A 283 10.48 25.51 1.15
CA SER A 283 10.28 25.23 2.58
C SER A 283 11.62 25.16 3.32
N ILE A 284 12.57 24.39 2.79
CA ILE A 284 13.93 24.27 3.36
C ILE A 284 14.64 25.62 3.39
N HIS A 285 14.57 26.38 2.29
CA HIS A 285 15.21 27.70 2.22
C HIS A 285 14.60 28.67 3.25
N GLU A 286 13.29 28.66 3.46
CA GLU A 286 12.63 29.49 4.47
C GLU A 286 13.09 29.11 5.89
N TYR A 287 13.26 27.81 6.16
CA TYR A 287 13.72 27.31 7.46
C TYR A 287 15.19 27.62 7.77
N CYS A 288 16.02 27.79 6.74
CA CYS A 288 17.44 28.10 6.88
C CYS A 288 17.75 29.62 6.98
N ARG A 289 16.76 30.51 6.87
CA ARG A 289 16.93 31.96 7.12
C ARG A 289 16.71 32.32 8.58
#